data_AF-A0A2J5P4U9-F1
#
_entry.id   AF-A0A2J5P4U9-F1
#
_cell.length_a   1.000
_cell.length_b   1.000
_cell.length_c   1.000
_cell.angle_alpha   90.00
_cell.angle_beta   90.00
_cell.angle_gamma   90.00
#
_symmetry.space_group_name_H-M   'P 1'
#
loop_
_entity.id
_entity.type
_entity.pdbx_description
1 polymer ?
#
loop_
_entity_poly.entity_id
_entity_poly.type
_entity_poly.pdbx_seq_one_letter_code
_entity_poly.pdbx_strand_id
1 'polypeptide(L)' 'MNHLMVDLETMGNKPAAPIVTIGAVFFDPQTGDLGAEFYVAVNLASAMDQGATPDGDTILW' A
#
# COMPACT_ATOMS: atom_id res chain seq x y z
N MET A 1 2.51 12.42 -18.12
CA MET A 1 2.29 11.54 -16.95
C MET A 1 3.63 11.04 -16.38
N ASN A 2 4.27 11.86 -15.55
CA ASN A 2 5.49 11.48 -14.82
C ASN A 2 5.26 11.40 -13.30
N HIS A 3 4.05 11.66 -12.83
CA HIS A 3 3.68 11.57 -11.42
C HIS A 3 2.99 10.24 -11.15
N LEU A 4 3.38 9.59 -10.06
CA LEU A 4 2.82 8.34 -9.59
C LEU A 4 2.18 8.58 -8.22
N MET A 5 0.91 8.30 -8.09
CA MET A 5 0.23 8.18 -6.80
C MET A 5 0.42 6.74 -6.32
N VAL A 6 0.72 6.57 -5.04
CA VAL A 6 0.81 5.27 -4.37
C VAL A 6 -0.11 5.29 -3.17
N ASP A 7 -0.85 4.21 -3.00
CA ASP A 7 -1.74 3.95 -1.89
C ASP A 7 -1.39 2.60 -1.25
N LEU A 8 -1.40 2.53 0.08
CA LEU A 8 -0.97 1.37 0.84
C LEU A 8 -2.02 1.04 1.90
N GLU A 9 -2.42 -0.22 1.96
CA GLU A 9 -3.15 -0.74 3.11
C GLU A 9 -2.20 -1.49 4.03
N THR A 10 -2.30 -1.20 5.32
CA THR A 10 -1.40 -1.71 6.34
C THR A 10 -2.14 -2.29 7.52
N MET A 11 -1.60 -3.38 8.07
CA MET A 11 -2.09 -3.99 9.30
C MET A 11 -1.39 -3.38 10.53
N GLY A 12 -1.39 -2.05 10.63
CA GLY A 12 -0.82 -1.33 11.75
C GLY A 12 -0.66 0.16 11.47
N ASN A 13 -0.38 0.97 12.49
CA ASN A 13 -0.17 2.42 12.37
C ASN A 13 1.25 2.87 12.76
N LYS A 14 2.16 1.90 12.91
CA LYS A 14 3.57 2.12 13.27
C LYS A 14 4.49 1.90 12.06
N PRO A 15 5.74 2.40 12.09
CA PRO A 15 6.68 2.25 10.97
C PRO A 15 6.97 0.79 10.54
N ALA A 16 6.75 -0.18 11.44
CA ALA A 16 6.95 -1.60 11.17
C ALA A 16 5.66 -2.34 10.77
N ALA A 17 4.56 -1.63 10.49
CA ALA A 17 3.30 -2.24 10.11
C ALA A 17 3.46 -3.05 8.79
N PRO A 18 2.85 -4.23 8.68
CA PRO A 18 2.87 -5.00 7.45
C PRO A 18 2.00 -4.31 6.40
N ILE A 19 2.55 -4.14 5.20
CA ILE A 19 1.77 -3.78 4.01
C ILE A 19 1.04 -5.03 3.53
N VAL A 20 -0.26 -4.91 3.27
CA VAL A 20 -1.11 -5.98 2.74
C VAL A 20 -1.62 -5.72 1.34
N THR A 21 -1.58 -4.47 0.86
CA THR A 21 -1.83 -4.13 -0.54
C THR A 21 -0.98 -2.94 -0.99
N ILE A 22 -0.70 -2.88 -2.30
CA ILE A 22 -0.09 -1.71 -2.95
C ILE A 22 -0.96 -1.36 -4.15
N GLY A 23 -1.54 -0.16 -4.14
CA GLY A 23 -2.17 0.48 -5.29
C GLY A 23 -1.25 1.56 -5.86
N ALA A 24 -1.18 1.68 -7.18
CA ALA A 24 -0.47 2.78 -7.82
C ALA A 24 -1.15 3.21 -9.11
N VAL A 25 -1.14 4.51 -9.40
CA VAL A 25 -1.67 5.06 -10.65
C VAL A 25 -0.82 6.23 -11.12
N PHE A 26 -0.42 6.21 -12.40
CA PHE A 26 0.17 7.39 -13.02
C PHE A 26 -0.89 8.47 -13.20
N PHE A 27 -0.54 9.72 -12.98
CA PHE A 27 -1.44 10.84 -13.20
C PHE A 27 -0.74 12.07 -13.77
N ASP A 28 -1.53 13.00 -14.28
CA ASP A 28 -1.08 14.35 -14.63
C ASP A 28 -1.76 15.38 -13.71
N PRO A 29 -1.00 16.14 -12.88
CA PRO A 29 -1.58 17.08 -11.93
C PRO A 29 -2.23 18.30 -12.58
N GLN A 30 -1.93 18.61 -13.84
CA GLN A 30 -2.50 19.77 -14.53
C GLN A 30 -3.84 19.45 -15.17
N THR A 31 -3.99 18.23 -15.70
CA THR A 31 -5.21 17.82 -16.41
C THR A 31 -6.13 16.95 -15.58
N GLY A 32 -5.58 16.26 -14.57
CA GLY A 32 -6.31 15.23 -13.80
C GLY A 32 -6.42 13.89 -14.51
N ASP A 33 -5.77 13.72 -15.68
CA ASP A 33 -5.81 12.47 -16.42
C ASP A 33 -5.10 11.35 -15.66
N LEU A 34 -5.71 10.15 -15.69
CA LEU A 34 -5.15 8.93 -15.14
C LEU A 34 -4.50 8.09 -16.24
N GLY A 35 -3.40 7.43 -15.87
CA GLY A 35 -2.60 6.57 -16.72
C GLY A 35 -2.66 5.11 -16.32
N ALA A 36 -1.54 4.40 -16.49
CA ALA A 36 -1.44 3.00 -16.11
C ALA A 36 -1.64 2.81 -14.60
N GLU A 37 -2.35 1.74 -14.25
CA GLU A 37 -2.65 1.33 -12.89
C GLU A 37 -1.89 0.07 -12.51
N PHE A 38 -1.61 -0.08 -11.22
CA PHE A 38 -1.03 -1.26 -10.63
C PHE A 38 -1.76 -1.58 -9.32
N TYR A 39 -2.02 -2.86 -9.11
CA TYR A 39 -2.57 -3.38 -7.86
C TYR A 39 -1.95 -4.72 -7.54
N VAL A 40 -1.53 -4.90 -6.29
CA VAL A 40 -1.08 -6.20 -5.79
C VAL A 40 -1.47 -6.38 -4.33
N ALA A 41 -1.95 -7.58 -4.00
CA ALA A 41 -2.05 -8.04 -2.63
C ALA A 41 -0.69 -8.57 -2.16
N VAL A 42 -0.25 -8.15 -0.97
CA VAL A 42 0.99 -8.57 -0.35
C VAL A 42 0.68 -9.63 0.70
N ASN A 43 1.46 -10.72 0.70
CA ASN A 43 1.26 -11.79 1.65
C ASN A 43 1.68 -11.35 3.06
N LEU A 44 0.72 -11.24 3.97
CA LEU A 44 0.94 -10.82 5.36
C LEU A 44 2.00 -11.68 6.08
N ALA A 45 1.96 -13.00 5.92
CA ALA A 45 2.94 -13.89 6.55
C ALA A 45 4.36 -13.59 6.05
N SER A 46 4.53 -13.35 4.75
CA SER A 46 5.85 -12.98 4.21
C SER A 46 6.37 -11.63 4.73
N ALA A 47 5.49 -10.69 5.04
CA ALA A 47 5.86 -9.40 5.63
C ALA A 47 6.27 -9.59 7.11
N MET A 48 5.53 -10.42 7.84
CA MET A 48 5.85 -10.79 9.22
C MET A 48 7.17 -11.55 9.32
N ASP A 49 7.43 -12.48 8.38
CA ASP A 49 8.71 -13.21 8.28
C ASP A 49 9.90 -12.27 8.03
N GLN A 50 9.65 -11.09 7.45
CA GLN A 50 10.65 -10.02 7.23
C GLN A 50 10.74 -9.03 8.40
N GLY A 51 10.03 -9.27 9.51
CA GLY A 51 10.09 -8.46 10.73
C GLY A 51 9.00 -7.40 10.86
N ALA A 52 8.00 -7.38 9.96
CA ALA A 52 6.83 -6.52 10.15
C ALA A 52 5.99 -6.99 11.35
N THR A 53 5.44 -6.05 12.09
CA THR A 53 4.65 -6.32 13.31
C THR A 53 3.28 -5.67 13.17
N PRO A 54 2.18 -6.45 13.18
CA PRO A 54 0.85 -5.87 13.08
C PRO A 54 0.35 -5.30 14.40
N ASP A 55 -0.59 -4.36 14.32
CA ASP A 55 -1.34 -3.87 15.48
C ASP A 55 -2.72 -4.55 15.53
N GLY A 56 -3.05 -5.22 16.62
CA GLY A 56 -4.25 -6.09 16.71
C GLY A 56 -5.58 -5.36 16.50
N ASP A 57 -5.65 -4.07 16.82
CA ASP A 57 -6.81 -3.21 16.57
C ASP A 57 -7.01 -2.87 15.08
N THR A 58 -5.95 -2.93 14.28
CA THR A 58 -6.00 -2.72 12.81
C THR A 58 -6.31 -3.99 12.01
N ILE A 59 -6.20 -5.18 12.62
CA ILE A 59 -6.49 -6.46 11.97
C ILE A 59 -8.01 -6.66 11.76
N LEU A 60 -8.83 -6.04 12.62
CA LEU A 60 -10.29 -6.20 12.61
C LEU A 60 -11.00 -5.19 11.68
N TRP A 61 -10.24 -4.32 11.04
CA TRP A 61 -10.74 -3.29 10.14
C TRP A 61 -11.05 -3.86 8.74
#